data_AF-A0A4U5N3A1-F1
#
_entry.id   AF-A0A4U5N3A1-F1
#
_cell.length_a   1.000
_cell.length_b   1.000
_cell.length_c   1.000
_cell.angle_alpha   90.00
_cell.angle_beta   90.00
_cell.angle_gamma   90.00
#
_symmetry.space_group_name_H-M   'P 1'
#
loop_
_entity.id
_entity.type
_entity.pdbx_description
1 polymer ?
#
loop_
_entity_poly.entity_id
_entity_poly.type
_entity_poly.pdbx_seq_one_letter_code
_entity_poly.pdbx_strand_id
1 'polypeptide(L)'
;MNHVPAEFLNDVLRLSFVTGYKDRYTRLSGLIGKCANRFVDKGYLNVATIKNGSPQEHDFEFYDIFGKILTFKPKCSKYAVQKYLVYDVIGDQVPSIDLTLPKNRIIDDNWIKLFSSWRSLQYVGIYEPLTEPLRKLLNVLYDQEQLLYLFFSAVNYEFDDIKVIVKFLLQKQFLSMSFHAFDQNVVNEILDKKRESGDLLRGKRVTWRSKAELPDATFKRSEARDLDFVRFEGKGMLVDYCNNTAYADIANDEFMKGVSLTLWRFI
;
A
#
# COMPACT_ATOMS: atom_id res chain seq x y z
N MET A 1 -15.73 25.75 11.07
CA MET A 1 -15.64 24.53 10.24
C MET A 1 -17.03 23.93 10.18
N ASN A 2 -17.65 23.93 9.01
CA ASN A 2 -18.94 23.30 8.75
C ASN A 2 -18.94 21.89 9.34
N HIS A 3 -20.04 21.47 9.98
CA HIS A 3 -20.17 20.17 10.64
C HIS A 3 -20.02 19.03 9.63
N VAL A 4 -18.77 18.62 9.37
CA VAL A 4 -18.47 17.44 8.56
C VAL A 4 -19.10 16.23 9.26
N PRO A 5 -20.00 15.48 8.60
CA PRO A 5 -20.67 14.35 9.22
C PRO A 5 -19.66 13.33 9.75
N ALA A 6 -19.95 12.75 10.92
CA ALA A 6 -19.09 11.71 11.49
C ALA A 6 -18.92 10.51 10.56
N GLU A 7 -19.91 10.22 9.71
CA GLU A 7 -19.84 9.16 8.70
C GLU A 7 -18.77 9.44 7.64
N PHE A 8 -18.76 10.64 7.07
CA PHE A 8 -17.70 11.06 6.15
C PHE A 8 -16.31 10.95 6.79
N LEU A 9 -16.16 11.38 8.05
CA LEU A 9 -14.89 11.26 8.78
C LEU A 9 -14.49 9.80 8.99
N ASN A 10 -15.44 8.90 9.25
CA ASN A 10 -15.17 7.48 9.38
C ASN A 10 -14.69 6.86 8.06
N ASP A 11 -15.27 7.26 6.94
CA ASP A 11 -14.85 6.78 5.62
C ASP A 11 -13.44 7.26 5.27
N VAL A 12 -13.14 8.54 5.53
CA VAL A 12 -11.79 9.11 5.37
C VAL A 12 -10.77 8.37 6.25
N LEU A 13 -11.11 8.12 7.51
CA LEU A 13 -10.22 7.43 8.45
C LEU A 13 -10.01 5.97 8.06
N ARG A 14 -11.05 5.26 7.61
CA ARG A 14 -10.93 3.88 7.13
C ARG A 14 -9.91 3.79 5.99
N LEU A 15 -9.97 4.69 5.01
CA LEU A 15 -9.00 4.75 3.91
C LEU A 15 -7.60 5.20 4.39
N SER A 16 -7.53 6.16 5.31
CA SER A 16 -6.26 6.66 5.85
C SER A 16 -5.51 5.60 6.66
N PHE A 17 -6.23 4.77 7.42
CA PHE A 17 -5.64 3.69 8.19
C PHE A 17 -5.10 2.58 7.29
N VAL A 18 -5.72 2.30 6.13
CA VAL A 18 -5.17 1.37 5.14
C VAL A 18 -3.81 1.82 4.60
N THR A 19 -3.57 3.13 4.48
CA THR A 19 -2.37 3.71 3.83
C THR A 19 -1.21 4.03 4.78
N GLY A 20 -1.22 3.51 6.01
CA GLY A 20 -0.11 3.69 6.96
C GLY A 20 -0.22 4.93 7.87
N TYR A 21 -1.37 5.62 7.91
CA TYR A 21 -1.59 6.71 8.87
C TYR A 21 -1.88 6.23 10.30
N LYS A 22 -1.83 4.91 10.53
CA LYS A 22 -2.16 4.28 11.81
C LYS A 22 -1.25 4.75 12.93
N ASP A 23 0.01 5.11 12.64
CA ASP A 23 0.98 5.49 13.68
C ASP A 23 0.87 6.95 14.11
N ARG A 24 0.09 7.77 13.38
CA ARG A 24 -0.06 9.21 13.62
C ARG A 24 -1.46 9.61 14.11
N TYR A 25 -2.33 8.64 14.40
CA TYR A 25 -3.72 8.91 14.81
C TYR A 25 -3.83 9.77 16.08
N THR A 26 -2.88 9.64 17.00
CA THR A 26 -2.81 10.38 18.28
C THR A 26 -2.66 11.88 18.07
N ARG A 27 -2.19 12.30 16.89
CA ARG A 27 -2.06 13.71 16.51
C ARG A 27 -3.39 14.34 16.09
N LEU A 28 -4.43 13.53 15.84
CA LEU A 28 -5.75 14.01 15.45
C LEU A 28 -6.53 14.45 16.70
N SER A 29 -7.12 15.65 16.65
CA SER A 29 -7.92 16.21 17.74
C SER A 29 -9.38 16.44 17.33
N GLY A 30 -10.23 16.88 18.27
CA GLY A 30 -11.63 17.17 17.99
C GLY A 30 -12.45 15.95 17.54
N LEU A 31 -13.41 16.16 16.64
CA LEU A 31 -14.29 15.09 16.16
C LEU A 31 -13.54 14.02 15.36
N ILE A 32 -12.59 14.42 14.51
CA ILE A 32 -11.78 13.48 13.73
C ILE A 32 -10.88 12.63 14.64
N GLY A 33 -10.28 13.22 15.68
CA GLY A 33 -9.53 12.48 16.70
C GLY A 33 -10.40 11.48 17.46
N LYS A 34 -11.62 11.87 17.85
CA LYS A 34 -12.59 10.94 18.48
C LYS A 34 -12.95 9.77 17.57
N CYS A 35 -13.16 10.01 16.27
CA CYS A 35 -13.41 8.94 15.31
C CYS A 35 -12.17 8.05 15.12
N ALA A 36 -10.97 8.63 15.06
CA ALA A 36 -9.71 7.91 14.89
C ALA A 36 -9.43 6.97 16.09
N ASN A 37 -9.59 7.47 17.31
CA ASN A 37 -9.47 6.67 18.53
C ASN A 37 -10.46 5.50 18.54
N ARG A 38 -11.68 5.69 18.00
CA ARG A 38 -12.67 4.61 17.89
C ARG A 38 -12.27 3.55 16.86
N PHE A 39 -11.63 3.94 15.76
CA PHE A 39 -11.03 3.00 14.80
C PHE A 39 -9.83 2.27 15.39
N VAL A 40 -9.09 2.88 16.30
CA VAL A 40 -7.99 2.20 17.00
C VAL A 40 -8.51 1.15 17.97
N ASP A 41 -9.54 1.51 18.75
CA ASP A 41 -10.15 0.62 19.74
C ASP A 41 -10.93 -0.55 19.10
N LYS A 42 -11.67 -0.27 18.02
CA LYS A 42 -12.64 -1.22 17.44
C LYS A 42 -12.27 -1.75 16.07
N GLY A 43 -11.31 -1.09 15.41
CA GLY A 43 -10.89 -1.43 14.06
C GLY A 43 -10.21 -2.78 14.03
N TYR A 44 -10.47 -3.52 12.95
CA TYR A 44 -9.86 -4.82 12.76
C TYR A 44 -9.58 -5.11 11.29
N LEU A 45 -8.64 -6.00 11.08
CA LEU A 45 -8.29 -6.61 9.81
C LEU A 45 -8.84 -8.04 9.83
N ASN A 46 -9.34 -8.49 8.69
CA ASN A 46 -9.74 -9.87 8.50
C ASN A 46 -8.80 -10.51 7.48
N VAL A 47 -8.10 -11.56 7.85
CA VAL A 47 -7.10 -12.22 7.01
C VAL A 47 -7.55 -13.65 6.75
N ALA A 48 -7.78 -13.99 5.50
CA ALA A 48 -7.88 -15.36 5.05
C ALA A 48 -6.53 -15.77 4.49
N THR A 49 -5.96 -16.86 5.01
CA THR A 49 -4.68 -17.38 4.55
C THR A 49 -4.90 -18.70 3.82
N ILE A 50 -4.50 -18.75 2.56
CA ILE A 50 -4.43 -19.96 1.75
C ILE A 50 -2.94 -20.32 1.69
N LYS A 51 -2.54 -21.39 2.39
CA LYS A 51 -1.18 -21.93 2.28
C LYS A 51 -1.23 -23.20 1.46
N ASN A 52 -0.41 -23.28 0.41
CA ASN A 52 -0.43 -24.40 -0.51
C ASN A 52 -1.88 -24.73 -0.90
N GLY A 53 -2.57 -23.80 -1.56
CA GLY A 53 -3.95 -23.94 -2.07
C GLY A 53 -5.04 -24.34 -1.06
N SER A 54 -4.70 -24.60 0.20
CA SER A 54 -5.64 -25.05 1.22
C SER A 54 -5.89 -23.91 2.21
N PRO A 55 -7.15 -23.58 2.51
CA PRO A 55 -7.45 -22.75 3.67
C PRO A 55 -6.83 -23.40 4.90
N GLN A 56 -6.23 -22.60 5.78
CA GLN A 56 -5.81 -23.10 7.09
C GLN A 56 -7.04 -23.31 7.97
N GLU A 57 -7.00 -24.26 8.93
CA GLU A 57 -8.11 -24.67 9.83
C GLU A 57 -8.79 -23.51 10.60
N HIS A 58 -8.19 -22.32 10.57
CA HIS A 58 -8.81 -21.06 10.97
C HIS A 58 -9.09 -20.22 9.71
N ASP A 59 -10.23 -20.44 9.08
CA ASP A 59 -10.63 -19.83 7.80
C ASP A 59 -10.44 -18.30 7.74
N PHE A 60 -10.47 -17.64 8.91
CA PHE A 60 -10.27 -16.22 9.07
C PHE A 60 -9.56 -15.90 10.39
N GLU A 61 -8.39 -15.31 10.31
CA GLU A 61 -7.71 -14.69 11.44
C GLU A 61 -8.13 -13.22 11.52
N PHE A 62 -8.46 -12.77 12.72
CA PHE A 62 -8.78 -11.37 12.98
C PHE A 62 -7.58 -10.72 13.67
N TYR A 63 -7.22 -9.54 13.20
CA TYR A 63 -6.16 -8.74 13.79
C TYR A 63 -6.71 -7.39 14.18
N ASP A 64 -6.19 -6.77 15.23
CA ASP A 64 -6.40 -5.34 15.42
C ASP A 64 -5.74 -4.56 14.27
N ILE A 65 -5.97 -3.25 14.22
CA ILE A 65 -5.38 -2.42 13.18
C ILE A 65 -3.84 -2.39 13.22
N PHE A 66 -3.19 -2.78 14.31
CA PHE A 66 -1.73 -2.81 14.44
C PHE A 66 -1.12 -4.19 14.14
N GLY A 67 -1.95 -5.16 13.75
CA GLY A 67 -1.48 -6.50 13.38
C GLY A 67 -1.31 -7.44 14.57
N LYS A 68 -1.92 -7.16 15.71
CA LYS A 68 -2.00 -8.12 16.82
C LYS A 68 -3.19 -9.05 16.62
N ILE A 69 -2.98 -10.35 16.75
CA ILE A 69 -4.04 -11.37 16.64
C ILE A 69 -5.12 -11.11 17.71
N LEU A 70 -6.37 -11.12 17.28
CA LEU A 70 -7.57 -11.10 18.12
C LEU A 70 -8.04 -12.52 18.37
N THR A 71 -8.36 -12.82 19.63
CA THR A 71 -8.87 -14.14 20.05
C THR A 71 -10.39 -14.30 19.87
N PHE A 72 -11.06 -13.28 19.34
CA PHE A 72 -12.51 -13.25 19.13
C PHE A 72 -12.85 -12.67 17.77
N LYS A 73 -14.00 -13.08 17.22
CA LYS A 73 -14.56 -12.52 15.99
C LYS A 73 -15.23 -11.16 16.26
N PRO A 74 -14.79 -10.07 15.63
CA PRO A 74 -15.45 -8.78 15.77
C PRO A 74 -16.88 -8.82 15.23
N LYS A 75 -17.83 -8.23 15.97
CA LYS A 75 -19.26 -8.29 15.63
C LYS A 75 -19.74 -7.16 14.70
N CYS A 76 -18.97 -6.08 14.57
CA CYS A 76 -19.42 -4.87 13.87
C CYS A 76 -18.59 -4.60 12.60
N SER A 77 -19.16 -4.91 11.44
CA SER A 77 -18.50 -4.74 10.13
C SER A 77 -18.13 -3.29 9.80
N LYS A 78 -18.73 -2.30 10.47
CA LYS A 78 -18.39 -0.87 10.32
C LYS A 78 -16.91 -0.58 10.61
N TYR A 79 -16.31 -1.37 11.50
CA TYR A 79 -14.90 -1.23 11.89
C TYR A 79 -13.98 -2.21 11.18
N ALA A 80 -14.49 -2.97 10.19
CA ALA A 80 -13.64 -3.76 9.31
C ALA A 80 -12.85 -2.82 8.41
N VAL A 81 -11.56 -2.65 8.70
CA VAL A 81 -10.70 -1.72 7.96
C VAL A 81 -10.33 -2.33 6.61
N GLN A 82 -9.87 -3.59 6.61
CA GLN A 82 -9.42 -4.29 5.43
C GLN A 82 -9.69 -5.80 5.52
N LYS A 83 -9.89 -6.42 4.37
CA LYS A 83 -9.86 -7.88 4.20
C LYS A 83 -8.62 -8.23 3.38
N TYR A 84 -7.79 -9.12 3.90
CA TYR A 84 -6.64 -9.66 3.20
C TYR A 84 -6.94 -11.08 2.78
N LEU A 85 -6.53 -11.41 1.56
CA LEU A 85 -6.20 -12.78 1.22
C LEU A 85 -4.67 -12.86 1.18
N VAL A 86 -4.09 -13.74 1.99
CA VAL A 86 -2.69 -14.12 1.86
C VAL A 86 -2.66 -15.45 1.13
N TYR A 87 -2.02 -15.48 -0.03
CA TYR A 87 -1.76 -16.70 -0.77
C TYR A 87 -0.26 -17.00 -0.68
N ASP A 88 0.07 -18.11 -0.03
CA ASP A 88 1.43 -18.53 0.28
C ASP A 88 1.65 -19.97 -0.23
N VAL A 89 2.82 -20.25 -0.79
CA VAL A 89 3.17 -21.57 -1.33
C VAL A 89 4.54 -21.98 -0.77
N ILE A 90 4.59 -23.10 -0.05
CA ILE A 90 5.80 -23.65 0.58
C ILE A 90 6.14 -25.00 -0.06
N GLY A 91 7.40 -25.20 -0.49
CA GLY A 91 7.92 -26.46 -1.07
C GLY A 91 7.52 -26.68 -2.53
N ASP A 92 7.38 -27.93 -3.01
CA ASP A 92 7.00 -28.34 -4.39
C ASP A 92 5.63 -29.09 -4.51
N GLN A 93 4.94 -29.35 -3.41
CA GLN A 93 3.70 -30.17 -3.37
C GLN A 93 2.39 -29.46 -3.79
N VAL A 94 1.88 -29.75 -5.00
CA VAL A 94 0.56 -29.27 -5.45
C VAL A 94 -0.55 -29.83 -4.54
N PRO A 95 -1.43 -29.01 -3.96
CA PRO A 95 -2.42 -29.45 -2.98
C PRO A 95 -3.73 -29.86 -3.65
N SER A 96 -4.40 -30.86 -3.09
CA SER A 96 -5.77 -31.22 -3.45
C SER A 96 -6.75 -30.34 -2.68
N ILE A 97 -7.45 -29.45 -3.38
CA ILE A 97 -8.39 -28.49 -2.78
C ILE A 97 -9.82 -29.04 -2.80
N ASP A 98 -10.53 -28.94 -1.68
CA ASP A 98 -11.95 -29.33 -1.49
C ASP A 98 -12.90 -28.11 -1.36
N LEU A 99 -12.52 -27.01 -2.01
CA LEU A 99 -13.35 -25.83 -2.25
C LEU A 99 -13.27 -25.52 -3.74
N THR A 100 -14.21 -24.73 -4.25
CA THR A 100 -14.26 -24.22 -5.64
C THR A 100 -13.12 -23.25 -5.98
N LEU A 101 -11.95 -23.43 -5.39
CA LEU A 101 -10.72 -22.67 -5.62
C LEU A 101 -9.81 -23.44 -6.60
N PRO A 102 -9.01 -22.74 -7.42
CA PRO A 102 -8.13 -23.38 -8.40
C PRO A 102 -7.03 -24.22 -7.76
N LYS A 103 -6.81 -25.45 -8.26
CA LYS A 103 -5.90 -26.46 -7.68
C LYS A 103 -4.40 -26.25 -7.94
N ASN A 104 -4.00 -25.21 -8.66
CA ASN A 104 -2.61 -24.97 -9.05
C ASN A 104 -1.86 -24.03 -8.11
N ARG A 105 -0.53 -24.22 -8.01
CA ARG A 105 0.37 -23.38 -7.20
C ARG A 105 0.77 -22.09 -7.87
N ILE A 106 1.05 -22.21 -9.15
CA ILE A 106 1.34 -21.11 -10.04
C ILE A 106 0.01 -20.43 -10.32
N ILE A 107 -0.02 -19.11 -10.22
CA ILE A 107 -1.17 -18.33 -10.67
C ILE A 107 -1.44 -18.76 -12.11
N ASP A 108 -2.58 -19.38 -12.34
CA ASP A 108 -3.01 -19.84 -13.66
C ASP A 108 -4.28 -19.08 -14.05
N ASP A 109 -4.86 -19.44 -15.20
CA ASP A 109 -6.05 -18.76 -15.70
C ASP A 109 -7.25 -18.87 -14.74
N ASN A 110 -7.31 -19.92 -13.92
CA ASN A 110 -8.36 -20.09 -12.94
C ASN A 110 -8.17 -19.15 -11.75
N TRP A 111 -6.93 -18.98 -11.26
CA TRP A 111 -6.61 -17.98 -10.23
C TRP A 111 -6.85 -16.57 -10.71
N ILE A 112 -6.43 -16.27 -11.94
CA ILE A 112 -6.68 -14.97 -12.57
C ILE A 112 -8.18 -14.72 -12.66
N LYS A 113 -8.97 -15.71 -13.09
CA LYS A 113 -10.43 -15.61 -13.13
C LYS A 113 -11.03 -15.40 -11.74
N LEU A 114 -10.51 -16.06 -10.72
CA LEU A 114 -10.99 -15.89 -9.34
C LEU A 114 -10.69 -14.47 -8.84
N PHE A 115 -9.45 -14.01 -8.88
CA PHE A 115 -9.07 -12.69 -8.40
C PHE A 115 -9.75 -11.57 -9.18
N SER A 116 -9.87 -11.71 -10.51
CA SER A 116 -10.59 -10.76 -11.35
C SER A 116 -12.11 -10.75 -11.09
N SER A 117 -12.69 -11.81 -10.50
CA SER A 117 -14.10 -11.81 -10.09
C SER A 117 -14.38 -10.96 -8.85
N TRP A 118 -13.34 -10.63 -8.07
CA TRP A 118 -13.46 -9.88 -6.82
C TRP A 118 -13.54 -8.38 -7.08
N ARG A 119 -14.73 -7.89 -7.43
CA ARG A 119 -14.99 -6.46 -7.71
C ARG A 119 -14.62 -5.48 -6.59
N SER A 120 -14.41 -5.98 -5.37
CA SER A 120 -13.99 -5.18 -4.22
C SER A 120 -12.48 -5.28 -3.92
N LEU A 121 -11.70 -5.92 -4.80
CA LEU A 121 -10.25 -6.01 -4.66
C LEU A 121 -9.62 -4.65 -4.96
N GLN A 122 -9.08 -4.02 -3.93
CA GLN A 122 -8.51 -2.66 -3.99
C GLN A 122 -7.01 -2.62 -3.78
N TYR A 123 -6.42 -3.69 -3.26
CA TYR A 123 -5.02 -3.79 -2.88
C TYR A 123 -4.46 -5.13 -3.33
N VAL A 124 -3.31 -5.12 -4.00
CA VAL A 124 -2.54 -6.33 -4.28
C VAL A 124 -1.09 -6.10 -3.85
N GLY A 125 -0.55 -7.06 -3.08
CA GLY A 125 0.85 -7.12 -2.71
C GLY A 125 1.53 -8.30 -3.39
N ILE A 126 2.62 -8.05 -4.10
CA ILE A 126 3.40 -9.05 -4.83
C ILE A 126 4.76 -9.18 -4.15
N TYR A 127 5.04 -10.35 -3.58
CA TYR A 127 6.28 -10.60 -2.84
C TYR A 127 7.36 -11.30 -3.66
N GLU A 128 6.96 -11.88 -4.80
CA GLU A 128 7.82 -12.63 -5.71
C GLU A 128 8.17 -11.82 -6.96
N PRO A 129 9.22 -12.20 -7.72
CA PRO A 129 9.50 -11.63 -9.03
C PRO A 129 8.30 -11.74 -9.98
N LEU A 130 8.16 -10.77 -10.89
CA LEU A 130 7.09 -10.76 -11.87
C LEU A 130 7.31 -11.85 -12.93
N THR A 131 6.53 -12.92 -12.81
CA THR A 131 6.44 -13.99 -13.80
C THR A 131 5.34 -13.68 -14.83
N GLU A 132 5.33 -14.38 -15.97
CA GLU A 132 4.27 -14.25 -16.99
C GLU A 132 2.84 -14.32 -16.42
N PRO A 133 2.51 -15.25 -15.51
CA PRO A 133 1.15 -15.28 -14.97
C PRO A 133 0.82 -14.11 -14.05
N LEU A 134 1.80 -13.59 -13.31
CA LEU A 134 1.63 -12.35 -12.52
C LEU A 134 1.44 -11.14 -13.44
N ARG A 135 2.19 -11.06 -14.55
CA ARG A 135 1.97 -10.04 -15.58
C ARG A 135 0.56 -10.14 -16.17
N LYS A 136 0.07 -11.35 -16.49
CA LYS A 136 -1.29 -11.57 -16.98
C LYS A 136 -2.34 -11.13 -15.95
N LEU A 137 -2.17 -11.48 -14.67
CA LEU A 137 -3.04 -11.02 -13.59
C LEU A 137 -3.06 -9.48 -13.51
N LEU A 138 -1.89 -8.84 -13.48
CA LEU A 138 -1.80 -7.38 -13.42
C LEU A 138 -2.47 -6.71 -14.62
N ASN A 139 -2.32 -7.25 -15.83
CA ASN A 139 -3.01 -6.72 -17.00
C ASN A 139 -4.54 -6.83 -16.88
N VAL A 140 -5.06 -7.97 -16.43
CA VAL A 140 -6.51 -8.12 -16.19
C VAL A 140 -7.00 -7.13 -15.13
N LEU A 141 -6.26 -6.97 -14.02
CA LEU A 141 -6.63 -6.03 -12.96
C LEU A 141 -6.50 -4.56 -13.39
N TYR A 142 -5.55 -4.26 -14.28
CA TYR A 142 -5.41 -2.96 -14.92
C TYR A 142 -6.66 -2.65 -15.74
N ASP A 143 -7.09 -3.54 -16.62
CA ASP A 143 -8.25 -3.33 -17.50
C ASP A 143 -9.57 -3.16 -16.71
N GLN A 144 -9.64 -3.71 -15.49
CA GLN A 144 -10.80 -3.57 -14.61
C GLN A 144 -10.88 -2.26 -13.84
N GLU A 145 -9.82 -1.46 -13.82
CA GLU A 145 -9.75 -0.17 -13.12
C GLU A 145 -10.26 -0.21 -11.65
N GLN A 146 -10.01 -1.29 -10.92
CA GLN A 146 -10.51 -1.46 -9.54
C GLN A 146 -9.46 -1.25 -8.44
N LEU A 147 -8.18 -1.41 -8.78
CA LEU A 147 -7.10 -1.30 -7.80
C LEU A 147 -6.86 0.15 -7.41
N LEU A 148 -6.75 0.37 -6.11
CA LEU A 148 -6.35 1.64 -5.50
C LEU A 148 -4.87 1.60 -5.07
N TYR A 149 -4.35 0.41 -4.79
CA TYR A 149 -3.06 0.21 -4.16
C TYR A 149 -2.30 -0.99 -4.73
N LEU A 150 -1.01 -0.81 -4.95
CA LEU A 150 -0.08 -1.89 -5.28
C LEU A 150 1.15 -1.84 -4.38
N PHE A 151 1.60 -3.02 -3.96
CA PHE A 151 2.86 -3.20 -3.25
C PHE A 151 3.71 -4.25 -3.93
N PHE A 152 5.01 -3.97 -4.08
CA PHE A 152 5.98 -4.91 -4.59
C PHE A 152 7.13 -5.09 -3.60
N SER A 153 7.41 -6.35 -3.24
CA SER A 153 8.57 -6.71 -2.41
C SER A 153 9.80 -7.10 -3.24
N ALA A 154 9.60 -7.47 -4.51
CA ALA A 154 10.67 -7.90 -5.38
C ALA A 154 11.65 -6.77 -5.70
N VAL A 155 12.82 -7.17 -6.19
CA VAL A 155 13.88 -6.29 -6.67
C VAL A 155 14.29 -6.73 -8.08
N ASN A 156 14.93 -5.84 -8.85
CA ASN A 156 15.43 -6.09 -10.20
C ASN A 156 14.31 -6.36 -11.22
N TYR A 157 13.44 -5.38 -11.45
CA TYR A 157 12.38 -5.49 -12.45
C TYR A 157 12.95 -5.44 -13.88
N GLU A 158 12.42 -6.28 -14.77
CA GLU A 158 12.70 -6.14 -16.20
C GLU A 158 12.04 -4.87 -16.76
N PHE A 159 12.56 -4.34 -17.86
CA PHE A 159 12.06 -3.08 -18.42
C PHE A 159 10.56 -3.12 -18.76
N ASP A 160 10.08 -4.24 -19.31
CA ASP A 160 8.66 -4.41 -19.63
C ASP A 160 7.80 -4.55 -18.37
N ASP A 161 8.34 -5.14 -17.29
CA ASP A 161 7.66 -5.19 -15.99
C ASP A 161 7.47 -3.77 -15.42
N ILE A 162 8.50 -2.94 -15.50
CA ILE A 162 8.45 -1.55 -15.01
C ILE A 162 7.33 -0.78 -15.70
N LYS A 163 7.17 -0.94 -17.02
CA LYS A 163 6.07 -0.31 -17.76
C LYS A 163 4.70 -0.79 -17.31
N VAL A 164 4.54 -2.10 -17.09
CA VAL A 164 3.29 -2.69 -16.59
C VAL A 164 2.97 -2.20 -15.18
N ILE A 165 3.98 -2.01 -14.34
CA ILE A 165 3.82 -1.49 -12.98
C ILE A 165 3.41 -0.01 -13.06
N VAL A 166 4.20 0.83 -13.71
CA VAL A 166 4.05 2.29 -13.66
C VAL A 166 2.76 2.77 -14.34
N LYS A 167 2.22 2.07 -15.35
CA LYS A 167 0.95 2.47 -15.99
C LYS A 167 -0.22 2.55 -15.01
N PHE A 168 -0.23 1.79 -13.90
CA PHE A 168 -1.27 1.91 -12.88
C PHE A 168 -1.36 3.31 -12.27
N LEU A 169 -0.24 4.01 -12.15
CA LEU A 169 -0.21 5.39 -11.66
C LEU A 169 -0.97 6.36 -12.57
N LEU A 170 -1.32 5.98 -13.79
CA LEU A 170 -2.08 6.83 -14.71
C LEU A 170 -3.59 6.62 -14.63
N GLN A 171 -4.05 5.56 -13.95
CA GLN A 171 -5.48 5.27 -13.82
C GLN A 171 -6.14 6.21 -12.82
N LYS A 172 -7.34 6.72 -13.11
CA LYS A 172 -7.99 7.77 -12.32
C LYS A 172 -8.19 7.39 -10.85
N GLN A 173 -8.64 6.17 -10.60
CA GLN A 173 -8.94 5.65 -9.27
C GLN A 173 -7.69 5.28 -8.46
N PHE A 174 -6.56 5.00 -9.11
CA PHE A 174 -5.36 4.50 -8.43
C PHE A 174 -4.78 5.55 -7.48
N LEU A 175 -4.35 5.16 -6.28
CA LEU A 175 -3.94 6.12 -5.24
C LEU A 175 -2.48 5.97 -4.84
N SER A 176 -1.99 4.74 -4.66
CA SER A 176 -0.61 4.57 -4.18
C SER A 176 0.07 3.30 -4.64
N MET A 177 1.33 3.47 -5.00
CA MET A 177 2.27 2.40 -5.28
C MET A 177 3.34 2.37 -4.20
N SER A 178 3.73 1.17 -3.77
CA SER A 178 4.74 1.00 -2.74
C SER A 178 5.74 -0.09 -3.13
N PHE A 179 7.00 0.15 -2.84
CA PHE A 179 8.10 -0.76 -3.14
C PHE A 179 8.91 -1.02 -1.88
N HIS A 180 9.35 -2.26 -1.69
CA HIS A 180 10.22 -2.63 -0.57
C HIS A 180 11.62 -2.05 -0.73
N ALA A 181 12.14 -1.97 -1.95
CA ALA A 181 13.47 -1.41 -2.22
C ALA A 181 13.40 -0.31 -3.26
N PHE A 182 14.42 0.54 -3.27
CA PHE A 182 14.62 1.57 -4.28
C PHE A 182 15.11 0.93 -5.58
N ASP A 183 14.55 1.36 -6.70
CA ASP A 183 14.96 0.96 -8.04
C ASP A 183 15.02 2.19 -8.96
N GLN A 184 16.21 2.48 -9.50
CA GLN A 184 16.45 3.67 -10.31
C GLN A 184 15.69 3.61 -11.65
N ASN A 185 15.49 2.43 -12.23
CA ASN A 185 14.77 2.30 -13.50
C ASN A 185 13.28 2.60 -13.31
N VAL A 186 12.71 2.14 -12.19
CA VAL A 186 11.32 2.48 -11.82
C VAL A 186 11.17 3.98 -11.58
N VAL A 187 12.13 4.60 -10.88
CA VAL A 187 12.17 6.05 -10.69
C VAL A 187 12.18 6.80 -12.02
N ASN A 188 13.06 6.41 -12.94
CA ASN A 188 13.17 7.05 -14.24
C ASN A 188 11.85 6.97 -15.01
N GLU A 189 11.22 5.80 -15.08
CA GLU A 189 9.92 5.63 -15.75
C GLU A 189 8.83 6.50 -15.09
N ILE A 190 8.77 6.58 -13.76
CA ILE A 190 7.81 7.44 -13.05
C ILE A 190 8.03 8.93 -13.39
N LEU A 191 9.28 9.38 -13.41
CA LEU A 191 9.62 10.77 -13.74
C LEU A 191 9.34 11.08 -15.21
N ASP A 192 9.51 10.12 -16.11
CA ASP A 192 9.16 10.23 -17.52
C ASP A 192 7.63 10.40 -17.66
N LYS A 193 6.84 9.56 -16.98
CA LYS A 193 5.38 9.73 -16.92
C LYS A 193 4.92 11.02 -16.26
N LYS A 194 5.67 11.54 -15.28
CA LYS A 194 5.42 12.86 -14.71
C LYS A 194 5.59 13.97 -15.75
N ARG A 195 6.60 13.89 -16.61
CA ARG A 195 6.80 14.88 -17.68
C ARG A 195 5.74 14.77 -18.78
N GLU A 196 5.36 13.55 -19.15
CA GLU A 196 4.38 13.28 -20.21
C GLU A 196 2.93 13.54 -19.78
N SER A 197 2.57 13.24 -18.53
CA SER A 197 1.18 13.14 -18.06
C SER A 197 1.02 13.52 -16.58
N GLY A 198 1.72 14.56 -16.13
CA GLY A 198 1.77 14.98 -14.72
C GLY A 198 0.40 15.22 -14.07
N ASP A 199 -0.60 15.69 -14.81
CA ASP A 199 -1.96 15.91 -14.28
C ASP A 199 -2.62 14.60 -13.85
N LEU A 200 -2.35 13.49 -14.53
CA LEU A 200 -2.88 12.18 -14.15
C LEU A 200 -2.27 11.67 -12.86
N LEU A 201 -1.06 12.13 -12.49
CA LEU A 201 -0.38 11.71 -11.27
C LEU A 201 -0.84 12.48 -10.03
N ARG A 202 -1.50 13.63 -10.19
CA ARG A 202 -1.91 14.50 -9.07
C ARG A 202 -2.71 13.72 -8.02
N GLY A 203 -2.32 13.90 -6.75
CA GLY A 203 -2.94 13.24 -5.60
C GLY A 203 -2.43 11.82 -5.31
N LYS A 204 -1.63 11.24 -6.21
CA LYS A 204 -1.07 9.89 -6.05
C LYS A 204 0.23 9.91 -5.27
N ARG A 205 0.62 8.73 -4.80
CA ARG A 205 1.80 8.57 -3.95
C ARG A 205 2.63 7.36 -4.34
N VAL A 206 3.95 7.52 -4.29
CA VAL A 206 4.91 6.42 -4.45
C VAL A 206 5.74 6.32 -3.19
N THR A 207 5.86 5.12 -2.63
CA THR A 207 6.60 4.89 -1.38
C THR A 207 7.70 3.89 -1.59
N TRP A 208 8.87 4.17 -1.03
CA TRP A 208 10.02 3.27 -0.99
C TRP A 208 10.30 2.94 0.48
N ARG A 209 10.43 1.66 0.85
CA ARG A 209 10.91 1.26 2.18
C ARG A 209 12.45 1.32 2.28
N SER A 210 12.98 2.42 1.77
CA SER A 210 14.39 2.76 1.77
C SER A 210 14.52 4.27 1.53
N LYS A 211 15.74 4.78 1.65
CA LYS A 211 16.07 6.14 1.21
C LYS A 211 16.19 6.15 -0.32
N ALA A 212 15.31 6.89 -0.98
CA ALA A 212 15.42 7.23 -2.40
C ALA A 212 16.15 8.57 -2.57
N GLU A 213 16.76 8.82 -3.73
CA GLU A 213 17.30 10.16 -4.02
C GLU A 213 16.18 11.16 -4.35
N LEU A 214 16.48 12.46 -4.23
CA LEU A 214 15.58 13.49 -4.72
C LEU A 214 15.52 13.43 -6.25
N PRO A 215 14.36 13.67 -6.88
CA PRO A 215 14.23 13.61 -8.34
C PRO A 215 15.18 14.54 -9.10
N ASP A 216 15.49 15.70 -8.52
CA ASP A 216 16.44 16.67 -9.08
C ASP A 216 16.93 17.65 -7.99
N ALA A 217 17.92 18.47 -8.34
CA ALA A 217 18.53 19.46 -7.44
C ALA A 217 17.64 20.69 -7.16
N THR A 218 16.47 20.83 -7.79
CA THR A 218 15.57 21.97 -7.59
C THR A 218 14.72 21.83 -6.33
N PHE A 219 14.64 20.63 -5.76
CA PHE A 219 13.94 20.37 -4.50
C PHE A 219 14.56 21.17 -3.36
N LYS A 220 13.72 21.97 -2.70
CA LYS A 220 14.10 22.74 -1.52
C LYS A 220 13.50 22.11 -0.29
N ARG A 221 14.25 22.11 0.80
CA ARG A 221 13.74 21.65 2.09
C ARG A 221 12.58 22.55 2.53
N SER A 222 11.47 21.95 2.93
CA SER A 222 10.34 22.64 3.55
C SER A 222 10.67 22.99 4.99
N GLU A 223 10.09 24.08 5.48
CA GLU A 223 10.05 24.37 6.93
C GLU A 223 9.14 23.40 7.67
N ALA A 224 8.23 22.70 6.96
CA ALA A 224 7.40 21.67 7.53
C ALA A 224 8.26 20.49 8.02
N ARG A 225 8.53 20.48 9.32
CA ARG A 225 9.20 19.40 10.04
C ARG A 225 8.23 18.81 11.04
N ASP A 226 8.25 17.50 11.14
CA ASP A 226 7.69 16.78 12.27
C ASP A 226 8.80 15.88 12.84
N LEU A 227 8.55 15.28 14.00
CA LEU A 227 9.57 14.51 14.71
C LEU A 227 10.13 13.36 13.85
N ASP A 228 9.28 12.76 13.02
CA ASP A 228 9.58 11.54 12.26
C ASP A 228 9.78 11.76 10.75
N PHE A 229 9.67 12.99 10.24
CA PHE A 229 9.95 13.25 8.82
C PHE A 229 10.60 14.61 8.51
N VAL A 230 11.35 14.64 7.42
CA VAL A 230 11.84 15.86 6.76
C VAL A 230 11.26 15.93 5.35
N ARG A 231 10.62 17.06 5.02
CA ARG A 231 10.00 17.30 3.71
C ARG A 231 10.87 18.14 2.79
N PHE A 232 10.85 17.79 1.52
CA PHE A 232 11.37 18.57 0.41
C PHE A 232 10.25 18.84 -0.60
N GLU A 233 10.29 20.03 -1.20
CA GLU A 233 9.27 20.51 -2.14
C GLU A 233 9.93 20.88 -3.46
N GLY A 234 9.34 20.40 -4.54
CA GLY A 234 9.74 20.69 -5.92
C GLY A 234 8.51 20.96 -6.78
N LYS A 235 8.73 21.27 -8.06
CA LYS A 235 7.63 21.63 -8.97
C LYS A 235 6.61 20.49 -9.09
N GLY A 236 5.43 20.68 -8.50
CA GLY A 236 4.33 19.72 -8.55
C GLY A 236 4.56 18.44 -7.73
N MET A 237 5.49 18.45 -6.76
CA MET A 237 5.85 17.23 -6.03
C MET A 237 6.43 17.50 -4.64
N LEU A 238 6.09 16.64 -3.69
CA LEU A 238 6.64 16.61 -2.33
C LEU A 238 7.39 15.29 -2.11
N VAL A 239 8.50 15.35 -1.40
CA VAL A 239 9.27 14.18 -0.96
C VAL A 239 9.44 14.23 0.56
N ASP A 240 8.87 13.26 1.27
CA ASP A 240 9.08 13.08 2.70
C ASP A 240 10.10 11.96 2.93
N TYR A 241 11.16 12.27 3.66
CA TYR A 241 12.07 11.28 4.25
C TYR A 241 11.63 10.99 5.67
N CYS A 242 11.32 9.72 5.97
CA CYS A 242 10.85 9.29 7.28
C CYS A 242 11.94 8.48 8.01
N ASN A 243 12.15 8.80 9.28
CA ASN A 243 13.03 8.09 10.19
C ASN A 243 12.25 7.69 11.44
N ASN A 244 11.91 6.40 11.52
CA ASN A 244 11.10 5.85 12.61
C ASN A 244 11.87 5.72 13.95
N THR A 245 13.17 5.99 13.94
CA THR A 245 14.04 6.00 15.12
C THR A 245 14.43 7.41 15.56
N ALA A 246 13.89 8.44 14.89
CA ALA A 246 14.16 9.82 15.23
C ALA A 246 13.64 10.16 16.62
N TYR A 247 14.42 10.96 17.34
CA TYR A 247 14.10 11.51 18.65
C TYR A 247 14.14 13.05 18.59
N ALA A 248 13.66 13.69 19.65
CA ALA A 248 13.69 15.15 19.74
C ALA A 248 15.14 15.67 19.60
N ASP A 249 15.32 16.76 18.86
CA ASP A 249 16.61 17.44 18.66
C ASP A 249 17.70 16.67 17.89
N ILE A 250 17.38 15.53 17.28
CA ILE A 250 18.31 14.83 16.37
C ILE A 250 18.83 15.78 15.27
N ALA A 251 20.16 15.77 15.09
CA ALA A 251 20.83 16.54 14.05
C ALA A 251 20.41 16.06 12.66
N ASN A 252 20.35 16.96 11.68
CA ASN A 252 19.83 16.61 10.34
C ASN A 252 20.63 15.50 9.67
N ASP A 253 21.97 15.54 9.75
CA ASP A 253 22.81 14.53 9.12
C ASP A 253 22.62 13.15 9.75
N GLU A 254 22.38 13.11 11.06
CA GLU A 254 22.05 11.89 11.80
C GLU A 254 20.63 11.40 11.43
N PHE A 255 19.66 12.31 11.35
CA PHE A 255 18.31 12.01 10.87
C PHE A 255 18.35 11.35 9.49
N MET A 256 19.11 11.93 8.56
CA MET A 256 19.21 11.49 7.17
C MET A 256 19.95 10.15 6.99
N LYS A 257 20.69 9.69 8.00
CA LYS A 257 21.32 8.35 8.05
C LYS A 257 20.30 7.27 8.47
N GLY A 258 19.36 7.61 9.36
CA GLY A 258 18.32 6.70 9.83
C GLY A 258 17.04 6.67 8.98
N VAL A 259 17.05 7.29 7.80
CA VAL A 259 15.90 7.27 6.89
C VAL A 259 15.63 5.84 6.44
N SER A 260 14.42 5.36 6.73
CA SER A 260 13.96 4.00 6.42
C SER A 260 12.83 3.99 5.40
N LEU A 261 12.27 5.16 5.07
CA LEU A 261 11.19 5.28 4.12
C LEU A 261 11.26 6.63 3.39
N THR A 262 11.03 6.60 2.09
CA THR A 262 10.84 7.80 1.27
C THR A 262 9.45 7.78 0.66
N LEU A 263 8.71 8.87 0.81
CA LEU A 263 7.36 9.03 0.29
C LEU A 263 7.30 10.20 -0.69
N TRP A 264 6.94 9.89 -1.93
CA TRP A 264 6.67 10.85 -2.98
C TRP A 264 5.17 11.14 -3.04
N ARG A 265 4.80 12.42 -3.14
CA ARG A 265 3.41 12.84 -3.42
C ARG A 265 3.41 13.82 -4.59
N PHE A 266 2.56 13.57 -5.57
CA PHE A 266 2.36 14.46 -6.71
C PHE A 266 1.23 15.45 -6.38
N ILE A 267 1.48 16.75 -6.55
CA ILE A 267 0.56 17.85 -6.20
C ILE A 267 0.16 18.67 -7.43
#